data_AF-A0AAE0FYG4-F1
#
_entry.id   AF-A0AAE0FYG4-F1
#
_cell.length_a   1.000
_cell.length_b   1.000
_cell.length_c   1.000
_cell.angle_alpha   90.00
_cell.angle_beta   90.00
_cell.angle_gamma   90.00
#
_symmetry.space_group_name_H-M   'P 1'
#
loop_
_entity.id
_entity.type
_entity.pdbx_description
1 polymer ?
#
loop_
_entity_poly.entity_id
_entity_poly.type
_entity_poly.pdbx_seq_one_letter_code
_entity_poly.pdbx_strand_id
1 'polypeptide(L)'
;MRPTRMPLSFNRKQLVTEYEISFTDPVFGKRHYLSVPPELSTVLPTDDFKHRYDTCAVVGNSGSLVNSNLGNAIDDHDAVFRFHNAPTHHFEADVGSKTQFQVLDHYWLETLLSHENGPQEARWWVEDATLVLWSLYSQEGYIQLRQLFPTSPIVYLSRNLVTIMASAAERMKMRIEDTMQTHFNSNLRKELSSFFFAVMFSIQVCGQVDVYGMDSRSGKFHYYDDYDPGDDERDRSSLEFLMFLVLQATGHVHSIPSAPAPAAQASALALQPVQCTPRQCVNDCSNRGIYVNGTCNCEPIYAGSDCSINIMEKELARLLGGLNTTYHGPILMNKGEVNGTIIKLPDGVTHSKTRDGDVYKVDRMLYNVLPDEDTRERYGTCAIVGNSGALLNKEAGRDIDAHDLIYRFNQAPVKGYEVHVGSRSSFESLNGYWVKELMDEKRGYRWNWRSRDTGVILFELFEPWAFIWKTKTQILDKDRWWKQTYAKLKKLHPDRKIIALSPQFVSWSYLLYRELRRRFQRMRLGHYPGEKPMSGFYSFFFCLHLCEQVDIYGFAPYNEDSSKNAGTKYHYFDSAVPRPGSHSFDLARYIYQLFELKQDNVRIYD
;
A
#
# COMPACT_ATOMS: atom_id res chain seq x y z
N MET A 1 -1.18 -33.24 -28.85
CA MET A 1 -2.23 -33.05 -27.82
C MET A 1 -2.94 -31.74 -28.14
N ARG A 2 -4.28 -31.73 -28.28
CA ARG A 2 -5.03 -30.46 -28.39
C ARG A 2 -4.79 -29.68 -27.08
N PRO A 3 -4.44 -28.39 -27.10
CA PRO A 3 -4.29 -27.63 -25.87
C PRO A 3 -5.62 -27.70 -25.12
N THR A 4 -5.59 -28.21 -23.88
CA THR A 4 -6.73 -28.21 -22.99
C THR A 4 -7.21 -26.76 -22.85
N ARG A 5 -8.45 -26.50 -23.29
CA ARG A 5 -9.10 -25.19 -23.16
C ARG A 5 -9.02 -24.77 -21.69
N MET A 6 -8.49 -23.58 -21.46
CA MET A 6 -8.28 -23.06 -20.11
C MET A 6 -9.63 -22.80 -19.43
N PRO A 7 -9.80 -23.19 -18.15
CA PRO A 7 -11.02 -22.88 -17.42
C PRO A 7 -11.20 -21.37 -17.27
N LEU A 8 -12.39 -20.86 -17.59
CA LEU A 8 -12.75 -19.46 -17.45
C LEU A 8 -13.21 -19.11 -16.03
N SER A 9 -14.02 -19.98 -15.44
CA SER A 9 -14.48 -19.87 -14.05
C SER A 9 -13.69 -20.80 -13.13
N PHE A 10 -13.56 -20.40 -11.88
CA PHE A 10 -13.10 -21.24 -10.81
C PHE A 10 -14.16 -22.32 -10.58
N ASN A 11 -13.76 -23.58 -10.80
CA ASN A 11 -14.63 -24.73 -10.69
C ASN A 11 -13.94 -25.90 -9.98
N ARG A 12 -14.74 -26.87 -9.53
CA ARG A 12 -14.32 -27.99 -8.70
C ARG A 12 -13.30 -28.91 -9.40
N LYS A 13 -13.26 -28.94 -10.74
CA LYS A 13 -12.30 -29.74 -11.53
C LYS A 13 -10.87 -29.22 -11.45
N GLN A 14 -10.66 -28.01 -10.91
CA GLN A 14 -9.33 -27.43 -10.72
C GLN A 14 -8.70 -27.77 -9.36
N LEU A 15 -9.46 -28.40 -8.46
CA LEU A 15 -8.98 -28.88 -7.17
C LEU A 15 -8.06 -30.09 -7.40
N VAL A 16 -6.80 -29.98 -6.94
CA VAL A 16 -5.85 -31.10 -6.94
C VAL A 16 -5.92 -31.91 -5.64
N THR A 17 -6.39 -31.28 -4.56
CA THR A 17 -6.84 -31.92 -3.32
C THR A 17 -8.13 -31.24 -2.83
N GLU A 18 -8.74 -31.74 -1.77
CA GLU A 18 -9.95 -31.13 -1.18
C GLU A 18 -9.76 -29.64 -0.81
N TYR A 19 -8.52 -29.21 -0.51
CA TYR A 19 -8.20 -27.88 -0.01
C TYR A 19 -7.12 -27.16 -0.80
N GLU A 20 -6.81 -27.61 -2.02
CA GLU A 20 -5.73 -27.01 -2.81
C GLU A 20 -6.04 -27.04 -4.30
N ILE A 21 -5.78 -25.92 -4.98
CA ILE A 21 -5.66 -25.88 -6.44
C ILE A 21 -4.21 -25.76 -6.85
N SER A 22 -3.92 -26.25 -8.06
CA SER A 22 -2.66 -25.94 -8.71
C SER A 22 -2.90 -25.34 -10.09
N PHE A 23 -2.02 -24.41 -10.47
CA PHE A 23 -2.03 -23.83 -11.80
C PHE A 23 -0.63 -23.53 -12.27
N THR A 24 -0.41 -23.60 -13.58
CA THR A 24 0.90 -23.28 -14.16
C THR A 24 0.83 -21.88 -14.74
N ASP A 25 1.72 -21.01 -14.28
CA ASP A 25 1.95 -19.71 -14.89
C ASP A 25 2.52 -19.96 -16.30
N PRO A 26 1.84 -19.58 -17.39
CA PRO A 26 2.31 -19.88 -18.73
C PRO A 26 3.40 -18.92 -19.22
N VAL A 27 3.74 -17.89 -18.43
CA VAL A 27 4.83 -16.97 -18.72
C VAL A 27 6.14 -17.50 -18.17
N PHE A 28 6.12 -17.97 -16.92
CA PHE A 28 7.32 -18.46 -16.24
C PHE A 28 7.40 -20.00 -16.18
N GLY A 29 6.38 -20.71 -16.66
CA GLY A 29 6.29 -22.17 -16.61
C GLY A 29 6.18 -22.74 -15.20
N LYS A 30 5.97 -21.89 -14.18
CA LYS A 30 6.02 -22.26 -12.77
C LYS A 30 4.66 -22.77 -12.30
N ARG A 31 4.62 -23.91 -11.62
CA ARG A 31 3.42 -24.39 -10.95
C ARG A 31 3.23 -23.66 -9.61
N HIS A 32 2.07 -23.04 -9.45
CA HIS A 32 1.58 -22.39 -8.25
C HIS A 32 0.56 -23.29 -7.57
N TYR A 33 0.57 -23.26 -6.23
CA TYR A 33 -0.40 -23.94 -5.38
C TYR A 33 -1.09 -22.88 -4.54
N LEU A 34 -2.41 -22.99 -4.40
CA LEU A 34 -3.20 -22.06 -3.60
C LEU A 34 -4.15 -22.89 -2.72
N SER A 35 -4.08 -22.67 -1.41
CA SER A 35 -5.01 -23.26 -0.48
C SER A 35 -6.41 -22.69 -0.68
N VAL A 36 -7.40 -23.55 -0.57
CA VAL A 36 -8.83 -23.27 -0.73
C VAL A 36 -9.51 -23.62 0.59
N PRO A 37 -10.28 -22.70 1.20
CA PRO A 37 -11.02 -23.04 2.42
C PRO A 37 -12.06 -24.13 2.14
N PRO A 38 -12.32 -25.05 3.08
CA PRO A 38 -13.27 -26.15 2.91
C PRO A 38 -14.63 -25.69 2.37
N GLU A 39 -15.13 -24.57 2.87
CA GLU A 39 -16.41 -23.99 2.49
C GLU A 39 -16.45 -23.62 1.00
N LEU A 40 -15.36 -23.07 0.45
CA LEU A 40 -15.27 -22.73 -0.97
C LEU A 40 -15.40 -23.98 -1.84
N SER A 41 -14.76 -25.09 -1.47
CA SER A 41 -14.82 -26.35 -2.22
C SER A 41 -16.25 -26.87 -2.42
N THR A 42 -17.13 -26.65 -1.43
CA THR A 42 -18.51 -27.14 -1.43
C THR A 42 -19.43 -26.31 -2.32
N VAL A 43 -19.17 -25.01 -2.45
CA VAL A 43 -19.99 -24.07 -3.23
C VAL A 43 -19.48 -23.83 -4.66
N LEU A 44 -18.26 -24.30 -5.00
CA LEU A 44 -17.74 -24.20 -6.36
C LEU A 44 -18.58 -25.01 -7.36
N PRO A 45 -18.84 -24.47 -8.57
CA PRO A 45 -19.54 -25.19 -9.62
C PRO A 45 -18.69 -26.36 -10.12
N THR A 46 -19.36 -27.42 -10.60
CA THR A 46 -18.67 -28.58 -11.21
C THR A 46 -18.12 -28.26 -12.60
N ASP A 47 -18.85 -27.45 -13.36
CA ASP A 47 -18.53 -27.13 -14.75
C ASP A 47 -18.02 -25.70 -14.91
N ASP A 48 -17.19 -25.54 -15.94
CA ASP A 48 -16.68 -24.24 -16.37
C ASP A 48 -17.78 -23.39 -17.02
N PHE A 49 -17.58 -22.08 -17.06
CA PHE A 49 -18.45 -21.15 -17.79
C PHE A 49 -18.34 -21.40 -19.31
N LYS A 50 -19.47 -21.66 -19.98
CA LYS A 50 -19.50 -22.10 -21.39
C LYS A 50 -20.27 -21.20 -22.35
N HIS A 51 -20.98 -20.19 -21.85
CA HIS A 51 -21.80 -19.33 -22.69
C HIS A 51 -20.92 -18.51 -23.65
N ARG A 52 -21.39 -18.32 -24.89
CA ARG A 52 -20.72 -17.49 -25.89
C ARG A 52 -21.73 -16.51 -26.48
N TYR A 53 -21.24 -15.34 -26.86
CA TYR A 53 -21.99 -14.25 -27.47
C TYR A 53 -21.32 -13.87 -28.80
N ASP A 54 -22.08 -13.39 -29.77
CA ASP A 54 -21.49 -12.98 -31.05
C ASP A 54 -20.89 -11.59 -30.91
N THR A 55 -21.60 -10.68 -30.25
CA THR A 55 -21.20 -9.28 -30.02
C THR A 55 -21.27 -8.89 -28.54
N CYS A 56 -20.25 -8.19 -28.04
CA CYS A 56 -20.23 -7.68 -26.68
C CYS A 56 -19.78 -6.23 -26.58
N ALA A 57 -20.50 -5.43 -25.79
CA ALA A 57 -20.06 -4.11 -25.37
C ALA A 57 -19.43 -4.18 -23.98
N VAL A 58 -18.26 -3.57 -23.79
CA VAL A 58 -17.69 -3.30 -22.46
C VAL A 58 -17.76 -1.81 -22.19
N VAL A 59 -18.53 -1.41 -21.19
CA VAL A 59 -18.82 0.00 -20.91
C VAL A 59 -18.01 0.48 -19.72
N GLY A 60 -17.10 1.41 -19.99
CA GLY A 60 -16.29 2.16 -19.04
C GLY A 60 -17.09 3.15 -18.21
N ASN A 61 -16.47 3.70 -17.16
CA ASN A 61 -17.10 4.71 -16.31
C ASN A 61 -16.80 6.14 -16.78
N SER A 62 -16.00 6.34 -17.82
CA SER A 62 -15.51 7.68 -18.19
C SER A 62 -16.63 8.70 -18.41
N GLY A 63 -16.40 9.94 -17.96
CA GLY A 63 -17.22 11.09 -18.31
C GLY A 63 -17.25 11.41 -19.81
N SER A 64 -16.38 10.82 -20.63
CA SER A 64 -16.45 10.92 -22.09
C SER A 64 -17.74 10.36 -22.70
N LEU A 65 -18.50 9.58 -21.93
CA LEU A 65 -19.79 9.03 -22.37
C LEU A 65 -20.92 10.07 -22.30
N VAL A 66 -20.79 11.14 -21.51
CA VAL A 66 -21.83 12.15 -21.34
C VAL A 66 -22.11 12.86 -22.68
N ASN A 67 -23.38 12.91 -23.08
CA ASN A 67 -23.88 13.43 -24.36
C ASN A 67 -23.37 12.68 -25.61
N SER A 68 -22.87 11.46 -25.47
CA SER A 68 -22.39 10.64 -26.59
C SER A 68 -23.52 10.05 -27.43
N ASN A 69 -24.73 9.89 -26.87
CA ASN A 69 -25.87 9.21 -27.51
C ASN A 69 -25.56 7.77 -27.97
N LEU A 70 -24.60 7.10 -27.32
CA LEU A 70 -24.16 5.75 -27.69
C LEU A 70 -25.03 4.63 -27.08
N GLY A 71 -26.05 4.98 -26.28
CA GLY A 71 -26.82 4.01 -25.51
C GLY A 71 -27.51 2.92 -26.33
N ASN A 72 -28.14 3.28 -27.46
CA ASN A 72 -28.76 2.30 -28.36
C ASN A 72 -27.70 1.36 -28.97
N ALA A 73 -26.57 1.91 -29.41
CA ALA A 73 -25.48 1.12 -29.99
C ALA A 73 -24.88 0.15 -28.95
N ILE A 74 -24.79 0.55 -27.68
CA ILE A 74 -24.37 -0.33 -26.58
C ILE A 74 -25.40 -1.45 -26.38
N ASP A 75 -26.68 -1.12 -26.27
CA ASP A 75 -27.75 -2.08 -25.98
C ASP A 75 -28.03 -3.06 -27.14
N ASP A 76 -27.66 -2.71 -28.38
CA ASP A 76 -27.75 -3.56 -29.57
C ASP A 76 -26.80 -4.78 -29.53
N HIS A 77 -25.81 -4.80 -28.63
CA HIS A 77 -24.90 -5.95 -28.47
C HIS A 77 -25.57 -7.11 -27.74
N ASP A 78 -25.17 -8.35 -28.02
CA ASP A 78 -25.77 -9.54 -27.36
C ASP A 78 -25.54 -9.53 -25.85
N ALA A 79 -24.35 -9.13 -25.39
CA ALA A 79 -24.01 -8.98 -23.97
C ALA A 79 -23.32 -7.65 -23.67
N VAL A 80 -23.67 -7.05 -22.53
CA VAL A 80 -23.07 -5.80 -22.04
C VAL A 80 -22.37 -6.04 -20.72
N PHE A 81 -21.09 -5.69 -20.64
CA PHE A 81 -20.25 -5.74 -19.45
C PHE A 81 -20.17 -4.36 -18.83
N ARG A 82 -20.50 -4.28 -17.54
CA ARG A 82 -20.24 -3.13 -16.68
C ARG A 82 -19.43 -3.59 -15.49
N PHE A 83 -18.82 -2.66 -14.77
CA PHE A 83 -18.06 -2.98 -13.57
C PHE A 83 -18.46 -2.06 -12.42
N HIS A 84 -18.22 -2.57 -11.21
CA HIS A 84 -18.56 -1.87 -9.96
C HIS A 84 -20.06 -1.56 -9.89
N ASN A 85 -20.42 -0.32 -9.54
CA ASN A 85 -21.80 0.14 -9.40
C ASN A 85 -22.07 1.38 -10.28
N ALA A 86 -21.67 1.33 -11.55
CA ALA A 86 -21.90 2.45 -12.45
C ALA A 86 -23.41 2.53 -12.80
N PRO A 87 -24.12 3.63 -12.45
CA PRO A 87 -25.56 3.72 -12.66
C PRO A 87 -25.89 3.85 -14.16
N THR A 88 -26.99 3.26 -14.59
CA THR A 88 -27.55 3.46 -15.94
C THR A 88 -28.74 4.41 -15.92
N HIS A 89 -29.47 4.47 -14.80
CA HIS A 89 -30.63 5.33 -14.64
C HIS A 89 -30.25 6.81 -14.78
N HIS A 90 -30.98 7.53 -15.63
CA HIS A 90 -30.71 8.90 -16.09
C HIS A 90 -29.56 9.08 -17.08
N PHE A 91 -28.87 8.00 -17.45
CA PHE A 91 -27.76 8.02 -18.41
C PHE A 91 -28.03 7.10 -19.61
N GLU A 92 -29.24 6.57 -19.77
CA GLU A 92 -29.58 5.51 -20.72
C GLU A 92 -29.29 5.91 -22.17
N ALA A 93 -29.51 7.18 -22.53
CA ALA A 93 -29.21 7.70 -23.86
C ALA A 93 -27.72 7.58 -24.23
N ASP A 94 -26.84 7.67 -23.24
CA ASP A 94 -25.39 7.73 -23.41
C ASP A 94 -24.72 6.38 -23.16
N VAL A 95 -25.13 5.70 -22.09
CA VAL A 95 -24.46 4.49 -21.62
C VAL A 95 -25.28 3.22 -21.82
N GLY A 96 -26.52 3.32 -22.28
CA GLY A 96 -27.44 2.19 -22.43
C GLY A 96 -28.05 1.73 -21.10
N SER A 97 -29.02 0.82 -21.19
CA SER A 97 -29.75 0.25 -20.05
C SER A 97 -29.42 -1.24 -19.82
N LYS A 98 -28.95 -1.94 -20.85
CA LYS A 98 -28.67 -3.38 -20.81
C LYS A 98 -27.40 -3.64 -19.99
N THR A 99 -27.47 -4.67 -19.15
CA THR A 99 -26.33 -5.18 -18.37
C THR A 99 -26.45 -6.70 -18.27
N GLN A 100 -25.50 -7.41 -18.89
CA GLN A 100 -25.44 -8.87 -18.83
C GLN A 100 -24.42 -9.35 -17.78
N PHE A 101 -23.32 -8.61 -17.63
CA PHE A 101 -22.26 -8.92 -16.67
C PHE A 101 -21.92 -7.69 -15.83
N GLN A 102 -21.78 -7.90 -14.52
CA GLN A 102 -21.31 -6.90 -13.59
C GLN A 102 -20.03 -7.39 -12.93
N VAL A 103 -18.90 -6.75 -13.28
CA VAL A 103 -17.56 -7.17 -12.88
C VAL A 103 -17.14 -6.43 -11.61
N LEU A 104 -16.88 -7.19 -10.54
CA LEU A 104 -16.55 -6.65 -9.21
C LEU A 104 -15.15 -7.06 -8.79
N ASP A 105 -14.42 -6.10 -8.23
CA ASP A 105 -13.25 -6.38 -7.40
C ASP A 105 -13.68 -6.75 -5.97
N HIS A 106 -12.71 -6.94 -5.08
CA HIS A 106 -13.00 -7.27 -3.69
C HIS A 106 -13.67 -6.11 -2.94
N TYR A 107 -13.31 -4.86 -3.21
CA TYR A 107 -13.90 -3.71 -2.51
C TYR A 107 -15.39 -3.59 -2.81
N TRP A 108 -15.77 -3.64 -4.08
CA TRP A 108 -17.18 -3.52 -4.47
C TRP A 108 -18.02 -4.75 -4.10
N LEU A 109 -17.39 -5.93 -4.05
CA LEU A 109 -18.02 -7.12 -3.49
C LEU A 109 -18.32 -6.96 -1.99
N GLU A 110 -17.37 -6.44 -1.21
CA GLU A 110 -17.60 -6.18 0.22
C GLU A 110 -18.69 -5.13 0.41
N THR A 111 -18.67 -4.03 -0.34
CA THR A 111 -19.72 -3.00 -0.30
C THR A 111 -21.11 -3.57 -0.60
N LEU A 112 -21.21 -4.53 -1.53
CA LEU A 112 -22.45 -5.25 -1.81
C LEU A 112 -22.91 -6.10 -0.62
N LEU A 113 -21.98 -6.79 0.03
CA LEU A 113 -22.27 -7.69 1.15
C LEU A 113 -22.51 -6.95 2.47
N SER A 114 -21.94 -5.76 2.64
CA SER A 114 -22.01 -4.94 3.85
C SER A 114 -23.11 -3.87 3.84
N HIS A 115 -23.96 -3.85 2.81
CA HIS A 115 -25.08 -2.92 2.74
C HIS A 115 -26.00 -3.10 3.97
N GLU A 116 -26.52 -2.01 4.55
CA GLU A 116 -27.19 -2.04 5.88
C GLU A 116 -28.34 -3.05 5.95
N ASN A 117 -29.04 -3.26 4.84
CA ASN A 117 -30.16 -4.20 4.73
C ASN A 117 -29.78 -5.51 3.99
N GLY A 118 -28.48 -5.79 3.88
CA GLY A 118 -27.91 -6.91 3.12
C GLY A 118 -27.93 -6.68 1.61
N PRO A 119 -27.29 -7.59 0.83
CA PRO A 119 -27.25 -7.46 -0.61
C PRO A 119 -28.67 -7.38 -1.15
N GLN A 120 -29.62 -8.22 -0.75
CA GLN A 120 -31.02 -8.26 -1.26
C GLN A 120 -31.75 -6.91 -1.41
N GLU A 121 -31.41 -5.89 -0.61
CA GLU A 121 -32.03 -4.57 -0.68
C GLU A 121 -31.15 -3.48 -1.32
N ALA A 122 -29.89 -3.76 -1.64
CA ALA A 122 -28.98 -2.74 -2.18
C ALA A 122 -29.43 -2.23 -3.57
N ARG A 123 -30.26 -2.98 -4.31
CA ARG A 123 -30.93 -2.59 -5.59
C ARG A 123 -30.05 -1.89 -6.64
N TRP A 124 -28.72 -2.00 -6.53
CA TRP A 124 -27.76 -1.31 -7.38
C TRP A 124 -27.00 -2.25 -8.32
N TRP A 125 -27.08 -3.57 -8.10
CA TRP A 125 -26.79 -4.53 -9.16
C TRP A 125 -28.07 -4.78 -9.96
N VAL A 126 -27.93 -4.93 -11.28
CA VAL A 126 -29.07 -5.30 -12.12
C VAL A 126 -29.47 -6.71 -11.72
N GLU A 127 -30.71 -6.92 -11.24
CA GLU A 127 -31.15 -8.16 -10.59
C GLU A 127 -30.88 -9.43 -11.43
N ASP A 128 -30.83 -9.29 -12.76
CA ASP A 128 -30.57 -10.36 -13.73
C ASP A 128 -29.11 -10.44 -14.26
N ALA A 129 -28.22 -9.54 -13.85
CA ALA A 129 -26.84 -9.54 -14.32
C ALA A 129 -26.02 -10.67 -13.67
N THR A 130 -25.13 -11.26 -14.47
CA THR A 130 -24.13 -12.21 -13.98
C THR A 130 -23.01 -11.48 -13.26
N LEU A 131 -22.82 -11.75 -11.98
CA LEU A 131 -21.71 -11.19 -11.22
C LEU A 131 -20.41 -11.89 -11.61
N VAL A 132 -19.38 -11.11 -11.97
CA VAL A 132 -18.05 -11.61 -12.30
C VAL A 132 -17.06 -11.14 -11.25
N LEU A 133 -16.49 -12.06 -10.48
CA LEU A 133 -15.50 -11.76 -9.46
C LEU A 133 -14.11 -12.12 -9.99
N TRP A 134 -13.16 -11.20 -9.94
CA TRP A 134 -11.80 -11.47 -10.45
C TRP A 134 -10.73 -11.54 -9.35
N SER A 135 -10.93 -10.84 -8.23
CA SER A 135 -9.93 -10.72 -7.16
C SER A 135 -9.69 -12.03 -6.40
N LEU A 136 -8.45 -12.28 -5.98
CA LEU A 136 -8.12 -13.41 -5.11
C LEU A 136 -8.75 -13.28 -3.72
N TYR A 137 -9.05 -12.05 -3.31
CA TYR A 137 -9.63 -11.73 -2.01
C TYR A 137 -11.16 -11.90 -1.98
N SER A 138 -11.79 -12.21 -3.12
CA SER A 138 -13.24 -12.43 -3.23
C SER A 138 -13.71 -13.82 -2.80
N GLN A 139 -12.85 -14.66 -2.20
CA GLN A 139 -13.20 -16.04 -1.82
C GLN A 139 -14.33 -16.11 -0.80
N GLU A 140 -14.21 -15.37 0.31
CA GLU A 140 -15.22 -15.33 1.37
C GLU A 140 -16.53 -14.73 0.85
N GLY A 141 -16.44 -13.60 0.14
CA GLY A 141 -17.61 -12.98 -0.47
C GLY A 141 -18.29 -13.87 -1.52
N TYR A 142 -17.55 -14.67 -2.28
CA TYR A 142 -18.13 -15.67 -3.18
C TYR A 142 -18.90 -16.76 -2.43
N ILE A 143 -18.33 -17.27 -1.32
CA ILE A 143 -19.03 -18.24 -0.47
C ILE A 143 -20.33 -17.65 0.05
N GLN A 144 -20.28 -16.43 0.59
CA GLN A 144 -21.45 -15.75 1.13
C GLN A 144 -22.51 -15.50 0.05
N LEU A 145 -22.12 -15.01 -1.13
CA LEU A 145 -23.05 -14.83 -2.26
C LEU A 145 -23.67 -16.17 -2.70
N ARG A 146 -22.92 -17.27 -2.71
CA ARG A 146 -23.46 -18.60 -3.04
C ARG A 146 -24.41 -19.14 -2.00
N GLN A 147 -24.24 -18.79 -0.73
CA GLN A 147 -25.16 -19.14 0.34
C GLN A 147 -26.45 -18.31 0.26
N LEU A 148 -26.33 -17.01 -0.01
CA LEU A 148 -27.47 -16.08 -0.11
C LEU A 148 -28.25 -16.25 -1.41
N PHE A 149 -27.55 -16.53 -2.52
CA PHE A 149 -28.11 -16.64 -3.86
C PHE A 149 -27.62 -17.91 -4.57
N PRO A 150 -28.10 -19.11 -4.15
CA PRO A 150 -27.60 -20.37 -4.68
C PRO A 150 -27.78 -20.54 -6.19
N THR A 151 -28.86 -19.96 -6.74
CA THR A 151 -29.25 -20.07 -8.15
C THR A 151 -28.73 -18.93 -9.03
N SER A 152 -28.22 -17.84 -8.45
CA SER A 152 -27.77 -16.69 -9.25
C SER A 152 -26.51 -17.02 -10.05
N PRO A 153 -26.40 -16.47 -11.27
CA PRO A 153 -25.21 -16.67 -12.09
C PRO A 153 -24.05 -15.82 -11.52
N ILE A 154 -23.15 -16.48 -10.78
CA ILE A 154 -21.94 -15.86 -10.24
C ILE A 154 -20.72 -16.57 -10.81
N VAL A 155 -19.95 -15.86 -11.62
CA VAL A 155 -18.71 -16.31 -12.22
C VAL A 155 -17.55 -15.81 -11.37
N TYR A 156 -16.94 -16.70 -10.59
CA TYR A 156 -15.64 -16.40 -10.01
C TYR A 156 -14.56 -16.75 -11.03
N LEU A 157 -13.77 -15.80 -11.53
CA LEU A 157 -12.77 -16.10 -12.57
C LEU A 157 -11.73 -17.11 -12.07
N SER A 158 -11.30 -17.99 -12.97
CA SER A 158 -10.29 -18.99 -12.64
C SER A 158 -8.94 -18.32 -12.34
N ARG A 159 -8.18 -18.89 -11.39
CA ARG A 159 -6.89 -18.31 -11.00
C ARG A 159 -5.86 -18.36 -12.12
N ASN A 160 -5.93 -19.39 -12.97
CA ASN A 160 -5.10 -19.52 -14.17
C ASN A 160 -5.35 -18.33 -15.10
N LEU A 161 -6.63 -18.06 -15.37
CA LEU A 161 -7.04 -17.00 -16.29
C LEU A 161 -6.60 -15.61 -15.77
N VAL A 162 -6.88 -15.31 -14.49
CA VAL A 162 -6.48 -14.04 -13.87
C VAL A 162 -4.97 -13.85 -13.87
N THR A 163 -4.20 -14.90 -13.58
CA THR A 163 -2.73 -14.84 -13.61
C THR A 163 -2.19 -14.54 -15.00
N ILE A 164 -2.85 -15.08 -16.03
CA ILE A 164 -2.46 -14.88 -17.43
C ILE A 164 -2.78 -13.48 -17.89
N MET A 165 -3.98 -13.00 -17.56
CA MET A 165 -4.37 -11.62 -17.82
C MET A 165 -3.35 -10.67 -17.19
N ALA A 166 -2.99 -10.89 -15.91
CA ALA A 166 -2.00 -10.07 -15.22
C ALA A 166 -0.60 -10.15 -15.87
N SER A 167 -0.16 -11.34 -16.27
CA SER A 167 1.15 -11.51 -16.88
C SER A 167 1.21 -11.02 -18.34
N ALA A 168 0.08 -11.03 -19.05
CA ALA A 168 -0.07 -10.40 -20.35
C ALA A 168 -0.01 -8.88 -20.22
N ALA A 169 -0.70 -8.30 -19.23
CA ALA A 169 -0.64 -6.88 -18.92
C ALA A 169 0.79 -6.43 -18.61
N GLU A 170 1.51 -7.15 -17.76
CA GLU A 170 2.91 -6.84 -17.42
C GLU A 170 3.80 -6.79 -18.68
N ARG A 171 3.60 -7.73 -19.61
CA ARG A 171 4.34 -7.75 -20.88
C ARG A 171 3.93 -6.64 -21.84
N MET A 172 2.64 -6.30 -21.89
CA MET A 172 2.18 -5.16 -22.67
C MET A 172 2.77 -3.87 -22.13
N LYS A 173 2.77 -3.68 -20.80
CA LYS A 173 3.42 -2.53 -20.15
C LYS A 173 4.89 -2.41 -20.51
N MET A 174 5.68 -3.45 -20.29
CA MET A 174 7.11 -3.42 -20.61
C MET A 174 7.37 -3.01 -22.07
N ARG A 175 6.54 -3.50 -23.01
CA ARG A 175 6.65 -3.14 -24.43
C ARG A 175 6.19 -1.72 -24.73
N ILE A 176 5.13 -1.26 -24.09
CA ILE A 176 4.61 0.11 -24.25
C ILE A 176 5.66 1.10 -23.72
N GLU A 177 6.22 0.85 -22.54
CA GLU A 177 7.29 1.67 -21.93
C GLU A 177 8.51 1.75 -22.83
N ASP A 178 8.98 0.61 -23.32
CA ASP A 178 10.12 0.52 -24.25
C ASP A 178 9.84 1.25 -25.58
N THR A 179 8.65 1.07 -26.15
CA THR A 179 8.27 1.69 -27.43
C THR A 179 8.09 3.21 -27.30
N MET A 180 7.44 3.67 -26.23
CA MET A 180 7.12 5.08 -26.01
C MET A 180 8.22 5.85 -25.28
N GLN A 181 9.28 5.17 -24.85
CA GLN A 181 10.36 5.77 -24.05
C GLN A 181 9.83 6.50 -22.82
N THR A 182 8.86 5.87 -22.14
CA THR A 182 8.19 6.39 -20.95
C THR A 182 8.20 5.34 -19.85
N HIS A 183 7.92 5.75 -18.61
CA HIS A 183 7.80 4.84 -17.48
C HIS A 183 6.49 5.10 -16.74
N PHE A 184 5.67 4.06 -16.59
CA PHE A 184 4.44 4.14 -15.81
C PHE A 184 4.71 3.63 -14.39
N ASN A 185 4.40 4.47 -13.40
CA ASN A 185 4.58 4.18 -11.98
C ASN A 185 3.52 3.21 -11.41
N SER A 186 3.23 2.11 -12.12
CA SER A 186 2.19 1.15 -11.75
C SER A 186 2.74 -0.26 -11.50
N ASN A 187 2.32 -0.91 -10.42
CA ASN A 187 2.57 -2.32 -10.16
C ASN A 187 1.36 -3.16 -10.62
N LEU A 188 1.33 -3.52 -11.91
CA LEU A 188 0.16 -4.14 -12.54
C LEU A 188 -0.30 -5.44 -11.88
N ARG A 189 0.60 -6.21 -11.26
CA ARG A 189 0.20 -7.42 -10.51
C ARG A 189 -0.73 -7.14 -9.32
N LYS A 190 -0.82 -5.90 -8.85
CA LYS A 190 -1.69 -5.47 -7.74
C LYS A 190 -2.72 -4.42 -8.14
N GLU A 191 -2.61 -3.83 -9.33
CA GLU A 191 -3.28 -2.56 -9.66
C GLU A 191 -4.18 -2.60 -10.89
N LEU A 192 -4.28 -3.72 -11.63
CA LEU A 192 -5.21 -3.85 -12.77
C LEU A 192 -6.66 -3.60 -12.34
N SER A 193 -7.36 -2.81 -13.14
CA SER A 193 -8.74 -2.42 -12.88
C SER A 193 -9.74 -3.54 -13.21
N SER A 194 -10.93 -3.46 -12.61
CA SER A 194 -12.07 -4.31 -13.01
C SER A 194 -12.41 -4.15 -14.50
N PHE A 195 -12.14 -2.98 -15.08
CA PHE A 195 -12.37 -2.71 -16.50
C PHE A 195 -11.43 -3.55 -17.37
N PHE A 196 -10.15 -3.64 -17.02
CA PHE A 196 -9.21 -4.53 -17.70
C PHE A 196 -9.67 -5.98 -17.65
N PHE A 197 -10.07 -6.48 -16.47
CA PHE A 197 -10.59 -7.85 -16.36
C PHE A 197 -11.90 -8.06 -17.12
N ALA A 198 -12.75 -7.04 -17.24
CA ALA A 198 -13.96 -7.08 -18.05
C ALA A 198 -13.64 -7.25 -19.54
N VAL A 199 -12.73 -6.42 -20.09
CA VAL A 199 -12.27 -6.53 -21.48
C VAL A 199 -11.60 -7.88 -21.74
N MET A 200 -10.70 -8.31 -20.85
CA MET A 200 -10.02 -9.58 -21.06
C MET A 200 -10.97 -10.78 -20.96
N PHE A 201 -11.99 -10.71 -20.12
CA PHE A 201 -13.00 -11.77 -20.00
C PHE A 201 -13.96 -11.76 -21.20
N SER A 202 -14.38 -10.59 -21.70
CA SER A 202 -15.23 -10.49 -22.89
C SER A 202 -14.55 -11.10 -24.12
N ILE A 203 -13.24 -10.89 -24.31
CA ILE A 203 -12.45 -11.54 -25.38
C ILE A 203 -12.51 -13.07 -25.31
N GLN A 204 -12.72 -13.67 -24.13
CA GLN A 204 -12.82 -15.14 -24.01
C GLN A 204 -14.20 -15.68 -24.41
N VAL A 205 -15.25 -14.87 -24.27
CA VAL A 205 -16.64 -15.30 -24.37
C VAL A 205 -17.39 -14.70 -25.57
N CYS A 206 -16.82 -13.71 -26.25
CA CYS A 206 -17.47 -12.99 -27.35
C CYS A 206 -16.73 -13.19 -28.69
N GLY A 207 -17.48 -13.16 -29.80
CA GLY A 207 -16.89 -13.15 -31.16
C GLY A 207 -16.30 -11.79 -31.54
N GLN A 208 -16.99 -10.72 -31.16
CA GLN A 208 -16.58 -9.33 -31.31
C GLN A 208 -16.73 -8.58 -29.98
N VAL A 209 -15.78 -7.71 -29.66
CA VAL A 209 -15.78 -6.87 -28.47
C VAL A 209 -15.62 -5.41 -28.87
N ASP A 210 -16.56 -4.57 -28.49
CA ASP A 210 -16.52 -3.12 -28.64
C ASP A 210 -16.40 -2.49 -27.23
N VAL A 211 -15.52 -1.50 -27.09
CA VAL A 211 -15.18 -0.92 -25.77
C VAL A 211 -15.50 0.57 -25.75
N TYR A 212 -16.32 0.98 -24.79
CA TYR A 212 -16.86 2.33 -24.65
C TYR A 212 -16.33 3.01 -23.40
N GLY A 213 -16.19 4.35 -23.41
CA GLY A 213 -15.94 5.14 -22.19
C GLY A 213 -14.58 4.92 -21.53
N MET A 214 -13.51 4.87 -22.32
CA MET A 214 -12.16 4.59 -21.83
C MET A 214 -11.31 5.82 -21.50
N ASP A 215 -11.60 6.97 -22.12
CA ASP A 215 -10.72 8.13 -22.03
C ASP A 215 -11.01 8.96 -20.78
N SER A 216 -10.16 8.85 -19.76
CA SER A 216 -10.26 9.64 -18.54
C SER A 216 -9.23 10.78 -18.47
N ARG A 217 -8.51 11.07 -19.57
CA ARG A 217 -7.33 11.97 -19.57
C ARG A 217 -7.68 13.45 -19.60
N SER A 218 -8.85 13.81 -20.13
CA SER A 218 -9.30 15.20 -20.22
C SER A 218 -10.80 15.30 -19.94
N GLY A 219 -11.15 15.66 -18.72
CA GLY A 219 -12.53 15.90 -18.31
C GLY A 219 -12.93 15.13 -17.06
N LYS A 220 -14.24 14.95 -16.91
CA LYS A 220 -14.88 14.28 -15.78
C LYS A 220 -14.47 12.81 -15.74
N PHE A 221 -14.01 12.31 -14.58
CA PHE A 221 -13.48 10.95 -14.48
C PHE A 221 -14.58 9.89 -14.53
N HIS A 222 -15.71 10.12 -13.84
CA HIS A 222 -16.91 9.31 -14.00
C HIS A 222 -18.03 10.09 -14.68
N TYR A 223 -18.88 9.43 -15.47
CA TYR A 223 -20.04 10.12 -16.05
C TYR A 223 -21.08 10.51 -14.98
N TYR A 224 -21.11 9.80 -13.85
CA TYR A 224 -22.18 9.86 -12.85
C TYR A 224 -21.86 10.65 -11.56
N ASP A 225 -20.60 10.96 -11.28
CA ASP A 225 -20.20 11.70 -10.07
C ASP A 225 -19.05 12.69 -10.35
N ASP A 226 -18.81 13.62 -9.43
CA ASP A 226 -17.74 14.62 -9.57
C ASP A 226 -16.41 14.12 -8.96
N TYR A 227 -16.20 12.80 -8.92
CA TYR A 227 -14.95 12.22 -8.44
C TYR A 227 -13.80 12.63 -9.37
N ASP A 228 -12.74 13.17 -8.78
CA ASP A 228 -11.49 13.52 -9.46
C ASP A 228 -10.35 12.70 -8.84
N PRO A 229 -9.82 11.70 -9.54
CA PRO A 229 -8.71 10.93 -9.04
C PRO A 229 -7.39 11.68 -9.16
N GLY A 230 -6.48 11.40 -8.23
CA GLY A 230 -5.11 11.90 -8.30
C GLY A 230 -4.34 11.35 -9.50
N ASP A 231 -3.17 11.94 -9.76
CA ASP A 231 -2.35 11.66 -10.94
C ASP A 231 -1.99 10.18 -11.12
N ASP A 232 -1.72 9.44 -10.03
CA ASP A 232 -1.39 8.01 -10.08
C ASP A 232 -2.51 7.16 -10.73
N GLU A 233 -3.77 7.45 -10.40
CA GLU A 233 -4.90 6.71 -10.95
C GLU A 233 -5.21 7.14 -12.39
N ARG A 234 -4.94 8.41 -12.73
CA ARG A 234 -5.01 8.90 -14.11
C ARG A 234 -3.92 8.29 -14.99
N ASP A 235 -2.71 8.13 -14.48
CA ASP A 235 -1.58 7.47 -15.15
C ASP A 235 -1.85 5.98 -15.36
N ARG A 236 -2.42 5.30 -14.35
CA ARG A 236 -2.86 3.91 -14.48
C ARG A 236 -3.92 3.75 -15.57
N SER A 237 -4.97 4.56 -15.55
CA SER A 237 -6.02 4.54 -16.57
C SER A 237 -5.44 4.84 -17.96
N SER A 238 -4.44 5.72 -18.06
CA SER A 238 -3.73 6.01 -19.31
C SER A 238 -2.93 4.81 -19.83
N LEU A 239 -2.30 4.03 -18.95
CA LEU A 239 -1.61 2.80 -19.34
C LEU A 239 -2.59 1.72 -19.82
N GLU A 240 -3.71 1.50 -19.12
CA GLU A 240 -4.73 0.55 -19.56
C GLU A 240 -5.35 0.96 -20.89
N PHE A 241 -5.57 2.26 -21.10
CA PHE A 241 -6.00 2.80 -22.39
C PHE A 241 -5.04 2.44 -23.53
N LEU A 242 -3.73 2.57 -23.31
CA LEU A 242 -2.71 2.16 -24.30
C LEU A 242 -2.74 0.65 -24.54
N MET A 243 -2.97 -0.18 -23.51
CA MET A 243 -3.14 -1.63 -23.69
C MET A 243 -4.36 -1.95 -24.56
N PHE A 244 -5.49 -1.24 -24.36
CA PHE A 244 -6.67 -1.44 -25.17
C PHE A 244 -6.47 -1.01 -26.63
N LEU A 245 -5.71 0.06 -26.89
CA LEU A 245 -5.31 0.42 -28.25
C LEU A 245 -4.45 -0.67 -28.90
N VAL A 246 -3.54 -1.30 -28.16
CA VAL A 246 -2.77 -2.46 -28.66
C VAL A 246 -3.70 -3.65 -28.97
N LEU A 247 -4.69 -3.92 -28.11
CA LEU A 247 -5.68 -4.97 -28.35
C LEU A 247 -6.54 -4.67 -29.59
N GLN A 248 -6.91 -3.40 -29.81
CA GLN A 248 -7.62 -2.97 -31.01
C GLN A 248 -6.76 -3.13 -32.27
N ALA A 249 -5.53 -2.63 -32.25
CA ALA A 249 -4.61 -2.73 -33.38
C ALA A 249 -4.27 -4.18 -33.77
N THR A 250 -4.41 -5.12 -32.83
CA THR A 250 -4.19 -6.56 -33.06
C THR A 250 -5.48 -7.34 -33.35
N GLY A 251 -6.63 -6.65 -33.46
CA GLY A 251 -7.92 -7.26 -33.80
C GLY A 251 -8.59 -8.06 -32.69
N HIS A 252 -8.14 -7.92 -31.43
CA HIS A 252 -8.77 -8.55 -30.26
C HIS A 252 -9.98 -7.74 -29.74
N VAL A 253 -10.00 -6.45 -30.04
CA VAL A 253 -11.12 -5.52 -29.81
C VAL A 253 -11.40 -4.81 -31.13
N HIS A 254 -12.66 -4.59 -31.48
CA HIS A 254 -13.03 -4.10 -32.80
C HIS A 254 -13.19 -2.56 -32.83
N SER A 255 -14.01 -2.00 -31.95
CA SER A 255 -14.21 -0.55 -31.89
C SER A 255 -13.89 0.05 -30.52
N ILE A 256 -13.32 1.26 -30.57
CA ILE A 256 -13.11 2.16 -29.44
C ILE A 256 -13.60 3.55 -29.90
N PRO A 257 -14.87 3.92 -29.65
CA PRO A 257 -15.38 5.22 -30.06
C PRO A 257 -14.69 6.33 -29.26
N SER A 258 -14.02 7.26 -29.94
CA SER A 258 -13.53 8.51 -29.34
C SER A 258 -14.63 9.56 -29.37
N ALA A 259 -14.90 10.22 -28.24
CA ALA A 259 -15.64 11.48 -28.27
C ALA A 259 -14.90 12.50 -29.17
N PRO A 260 -15.59 13.37 -29.91
CA PRO A 260 -14.93 14.45 -30.63
C PRO A 260 -14.22 15.36 -29.62
N ALA A 261 -12.93 15.60 -29.84
CA ALA A 261 -12.15 16.54 -29.03
C ALA A 261 -12.78 17.95 -29.12
N PRO A 262 -12.84 18.73 -28.02
CA PRO A 262 -13.14 20.15 -28.12
C PRO A 262 -12.07 20.81 -29.00
N ALA A 263 -12.49 21.59 -29.98
CA ALA A 263 -11.59 22.39 -30.81
C ALA A 263 -10.85 23.40 -29.91
N ALA A 264 -9.62 23.10 -29.52
CA ALA A 264 -8.73 24.05 -28.88
C ALA A 264 -8.28 25.05 -29.95
N GLN A 265 -8.72 26.31 -29.81
CA GLN A 265 -8.19 27.43 -30.58
C GLN A 265 -6.70 27.59 -30.23
N ALA A 266 -5.83 27.24 -31.17
CA ALA A 266 -4.43 27.60 -31.10
C ALA A 266 -4.28 29.09 -31.39
N SER A 267 -4.01 29.90 -30.36
CA SER A 267 -3.40 31.21 -30.56
C SER A 267 -1.88 31.03 -30.59
N ALA A 268 -1.29 31.30 -31.75
CA ALA A 268 0.15 31.35 -31.91
C ALA A 268 0.68 32.62 -31.24
N LEU A 269 1.38 32.47 -30.11
CA LEU A 269 2.31 33.47 -29.60
C LEU A 269 3.72 32.91 -29.73
N ALA A 270 4.49 33.53 -30.64
CA ALA A 270 5.89 33.21 -30.87
C ALA A 270 6.70 33.52 -29.61
N LEU A 271 7.40 32.50 -29.09
CA LEU A 271 8.39 32.67 -28.03
C LEU A 271 9.71 33.17 -28.63
N GLN A 272 10.18 34.30 -28.11
CA GLN A 272 11.60 34.66 -28.17
C GLN A 272 12.35 33.92 -27.06
N PRO A 273 13.63 33.54 -27.27
CA PRO A 273 14.41 32.88 -26.23
C PRO A 273 14.82 33.87 -25.15
N VAL A 274 14.44 33.61 -23.90
CA VAL A 274 14.99 34.29 -22.72
C VAL A 274 16.28 33.58 -22.33
N GLN A 275 17.40 34.31 -22.38
CA GLN A 275 18.64 33.88 -21.75
C GLN A 275 18.53 34.10 -20.24
N CYS A 276 18.54 33.01 -19.47
CA CYS A 276 18.71 33.07 -18.02
C CYS A 276 20.19 33.24 -17.68
N THR A 277 20.52 34.33 -16.98
CA THR A 277 21.79 34.44 -16.25
C THR A 277 21.53 34.03 -14.79
N PRO A 278 22.32 33.11 -14.21
CA PRO A 278 22.15 32.73 -12.82
C PRO A 278 22.56 33.90 -11.92
N ARG A 279 21.61 34.46 -11.16
CA ARG A 279 21.92 35.32 -10.03
C ARG A 279 22.39 34.44 -8.87
N GLN A 280 23.54 34.75 -8.28
CA GLN A 280 23.93 34.19 -6.99
C GLN A 280 22.91 34.60 -5.91
N CYS A 281 22.38 33.62 -5.19
CA CYS A 281 21.52 33.84 -4.03
C CYS A 281 22.33 34.51 -2.91
N VAL A 282 21.81 35.61 -2.37
CA VAL A 282 22.43 36.37 -1.27
C VAL A 282 22.07 35.76 0.10
N ASN A 283 21.04 34.92 0.19
CA ASN A 283 20.55 34.31 1.43
C ASN A 283 20.12 32.86 1.15
N ASP A 284 20.61 31.90 1.96
CA ASP A 284 20.33 30.46 1.85
C ASP A 284 19.09 30.02 2.65
N CYS A 285 18.36 31.01 3.21
CA CYS A 285 17.24 30.82 4.13
C CYS A 285 17.62 29.96 5.33
N SER A 286 18.84 30.14 5.86
CA SER A 286 19.41 29.39 6.98
C SER A 286 19.40 27.87 6.78
N ASN A 287 19.32 27.41 5.52
CA ASN A 287 19.06 26.02 5.15
C ASN A 287 17.74 25.42 5.66
N ARG A 288 16.75 26.26 6.02
CA ARG A 288 15.42 25.87 6.55
C ARG A 288 14.25 26.37 5.71
N GLY A 289 14.47 26.56 4.42
CA GLY A 289 13.48 27.08 3.49
C GLY A 289 14.00 27.21 2.07
N ILE A 290 13.14 27.69 1.17
CA ILE A 290 13.46 27.93 -0.24
C ILE A 290 13.32 29.43 -0.53
N TYR A 291 14.33 30.02 -1.17
CA TYR A 291 14.30 31.42 -1.56
C TYR A 291 13.51 31.60 -2.87
N VAL A 292 12.40 32.33 -2.82
CA VAL A 292 11.52 32.58 -3.97
C VAL A 292 11.22 34.08 -4.06
N ASN A 293 11.52 34.69 -5.22
CA ASN A 293 11.18 36.08 -5.55
C ASN A 293 11.55 37.13 -4.48
N GLY A 294 12.71 37.03 -3.84
CA GLY A 294 13.16 38.01 -2.84
C GLY A 294 12.83 37.65 -1.39
N THR A 295 12.14 36.54 -1.15
CA THR A 295 11.66 36.13 0.19
C THR A 295 11.96 34.66 0.46
N CYS A 296 12.25 34.32 1.72
CA CYS A 296 12.41 32.94 2.15
C CYS A 296 11.05 32.30 2.49
N ASN A 297 10.69 31.24 1.77
CA ASN A 297 9.57 30.36 2.11
C ASN A 297 10.07 29.26 3.05
N CYS A 298 9.77 29.41 4.33
CA CYS A 298 10.29 28.52 5.38
C CYS A 298 9.60 27.15 5.40
N GLU A 299 10.35 26.15 5.84
CA GLU A 299 9.79 24.88 6.27
C GLU A 299 8.73 25.10 7.39
N PRO A 300 7.71 24.23 7.52
CA PRO A 300 6.55 24.46 8.39
C PRO A 300 6.81 24.79 9.87
N ILE A 301 7.99 24.46 10.39
CA ILE A 301 8.40 24.69 11.80
C ILE A 301 9.38 25.88 11.97
N TYR A 302 9.69 26.59 10.89
CA TYR A 302 10.59 27.74 10.90
C TYR A 302 9.88 29.02 10.44
N ALA A 303 10.36 30.16 10.92
CA ALA A 303 9.81 31.47 10.63
C ALA A 303 10.92 32.54 10.57
N GLY A 304 10.54 33.78 10.28
CA GLY A 304 11.46 34.91 10.11
C GLY A 304 11.80 35.15 8.64
N SER A 305 12.45 36.27 8.37
CA SER A 305 12.81 36.68 7.00
C SER A 305 13.83 35.76 6.33
N ASP A 306 14.55 34.97 7.11
CA ASP A 306 15.60 34.04 6.69
C ASP A 306 15.40 32.62 7.25
N CYS A 307 14.22 32.30 7.80
CA CYS A 307 13.90 31.01 8.41
C CYS A 307 14.77 30.59 9.62
N SER A 308 15.42 31.55 10.28
CA SER A 308 16.25 31.28 11.47
C SER A 308 15.46 30.99 12.75
N ILE A 309 14.17 31.35 12.81
CA ILE A 309 13.36 31.24 14.03
C ILE A 309 12.68 29.87 14.08
N ASN A 310 13.10 29.01 15.00
CA ASN A 310 12.39 27.75 15.28
C ASN A 310 11.12 28.01 16.10
N ILE A 311 9.94 27.78 15.50
CA ILE A 311 8.67 28.06 16.18
C ILE A 311 8.32 26.98 17.21
N MET A 312 8.93 25.79 17.14
CA MET A 312 8.66 24.70 18.09
C MET A 312 9.15 25.04 19.50
N GLU A 313 10.18 25.86 19.66
CA GLU A 313 10.67 26.29 20.98
C GLU A 313 9.56 27.00 21.78
N LYS A 314 8.78 27.84 21.10
CA LYS A 314 7.66 28.58 21.71
C LYS A 314 6.42 27.70 21.90
N GLU A 315 6.27 26.70 21.03
CA GLU A 315 5.08 25.85 20.98
C GLU A 315 5.23 24.53 21.73
N LEU A 316 6.41 24.24 22.29
CA LEU A 316 6.75 22.99 22.98
C LEU A 316 5.72 22.62 24.04
N ALA A 317 5.38 23.56 24.92
CA ALA A 317 4.39 23.35 25.98
C ALA A 317 2.99 23.04 25.44
N ARG A 318 2.60 23.63 24.31
CA ARG A 318 1.30 23.39 23.67
C ARG A 318 1.26 22.06 22.92
N LEU A 319 2.37 21.69 22.26
CA LEU A 319 2.51 20.43 21.53
C LEU A 319 2.56 19.23 22.47
N LEU A 320 3.32 19.31 23.56
CA LEU A 320 3.51 18.20 24.50
C LEU A 320 2.60 18.25 25.73
N GLY A 321 1.94 19.37 26.00
CA GLY A 321 1.14 19.58 27.20
C GLY A 321 0.07 18.51 27.41
N GLY A 322 0.10 17.86 28.57
CA GLY A 322 -0.84 16.81 28.95
C GLY A 322 -0.67 15.48 28.21
N LEU A 323 0.33 15.32 27.35
CA LEU A 323 0.63 14.05 26.69
C LEU A 323 1.48 13.15 27.59
N ASN A 324 1.09 11.89 27.70
CA ASN A 324 1.97 10.90 28.28
C ASN A 324 3.07 10.52 27.29
N THR A 325 4.25 11.10 27.47
CA THR A 325 5.43 10.93 26.61
C THR A 325 6.41 9.89 27.14
N THR A 326 6.12 9.26 28.28
CA THR A 326 6.94 8.20 28.89
C THR A 326 6.10 6.95 29.09
N TYR A 327 6.57 5.85 28.54
CA TYR A 327 5.94 4.55 28.64
C TYR A 327 6.58 3.72 29.76
N HIS A 328 5.74 3.20 30.66
CA HIS A 328 6.20 2.43 31.83
C HIS A 328 5.93 0.92 31.73
N GLY A 329 5.10 0.51 30.76
CA GLY A 329 4.76 -0.91 30.54
C GLY A 329 5.87 -1.67 29.78
N PRO A 330 5.66 -2.98 29.51
CA PRO A 330 6.64 -3.80 28.78
C PRO A 330 6.87 -3.31 27.36
N ILE A 331 8.14 -3.19 26.95
CA ILE A 331 8.52 -2.79 25.59
C ILE A 331 8.55 -4.02 24.69
N LEU A 332 9.05 -5.14 25.20
CA LEU A 332 9.12 -6.42 24.51
C LEU A 332 7.93 -7.30 24.90
N MET A 333 7.37 -8.00 23.92
CA MET A 333 6.27 -8.91 24.17
C MET A 333 6.74 -10.10 25.01
N ASN A 334 6.05 -10.40 26.12
CA ASN A 334 6.45 -11.43 27.09
C ASN A 334 5.24 -12.12 27.73
N LYS A 335 5.47 -13.23 28.44
CA LYS A 335 4.37 -13.98 29.10
C LYS A 335 3.74 -13.21 30.25
N GLY A 336 4.50 -12.37 30.95
CA GLY A 336 4.04 -11.60 32.10
C GLY A 336 2.93 -10.58 31.79
N GLU A 337 2.82 -10.11 30.55
CA GLU A 337 1.71 -9.22 30.14
C GLU A 337 0.44 -9.96 29.68
N VAL A 338 0.47 -11.30 29.57
CA VAL A 338 -0.67 -12.09 29.12
C VAL A 338 -1.54 -12.48 30.32
N ASN A 339 -2.77 -11.97 30.36
CA ASN A 339 -3.79 -12.37 31.32
C ASN A 339 -4.76 -13.36 30.67
N GLY A 340 -4.65 -14.65 31.04
CA GLY A 340 -5.39 -15.73 30.39
C GLY A 340 -4.95 -15.92 28.94
N THR A 341 -5.71 -15.36 28.00
CA THR A 341 -5.41 -15.41 26.55
C THR A 341 -5.39 -14.01 25.92
N ILE A 342 -5.28 -12.95 26.72
CA ILE A 342 -5.36 -11.57 26.25
C ILE A 342 -4.25 -10.70 26.85
N ILE A 343 -3.81 -9.72 26.08
CA ILE A 343 -3.05 -8.55 26.54
C ILE A 343 -4.00 -7.37 26.47
N LYS A 344 -4.15 -6.61 27.56
CA LYS A 344 -4.95 -5.38 27.58
C LYS A 344 -4.22 -4.28 26.83
N LEU A 345 -4.93 -3.52 26.00
CA LEU A 345 -4.38 -2.40 25.24
C LEU A 345 -4.86 -1.07 25.82
N PRO A 346 -4.16 0.05 25.55
CA PRO A 346 -4.71 1.38 25.79
C PRO A 346 -6.04 1.60 25.04
N ASP A 347 -6.92 2.42 25.60
CA ASP A 347 -8.20 2.75 24.98
C ASP A 347 -8.04 3.55 23.68
N GLY A 348 -8.91 3.27 22.70
CA GLY A 348 -8.96 3.99 21.43
C GLY A 348 -8.02 3.44 20.35
N VAL A 349 -7.55 2.21 20.55
CA VAL A 349 -6.77 1.41 19.61
C VAL A 349 -7.70 0.67 18.64
N THR A 350 -8.77 0.04 19.13
CA THR A 350 -9.76 -0.62 18.26
C THR A 350 -11.06 0.18 18.21
N HIS A 351 -11.78 0.09 17.08
CA HIS A 351 -13.10 0.73 16.95
C HIS A 351 -14.22 -0.04 17.68
N SER A 352 -13.92 -1.23 18.20
CA SER A 352 -14.90 -2.11 18.83
C SER A 352 -15.03 -1.85 20.33
N LYS A 353 -16.21 -1.40 20.77
CA LYS A 353 -16.56 -1.29 22.19
C LYS A 353 -16.95 -2.66 22.75
N THR A 354 -15.97 -3.54 22.98
CA THR A 354 -16.23 -4.81 23.68
C THR A 354 -16.30 -4.59 25.20
N ARG A 355 -16.93 -5.51 25.93
CA ARG A 355 -16.99 -5.48 27.40
C ARG A 355 -15.61 -5.49 28.05
N ASP A 356 -14.63 -6.10 27.37
CA ASP A 356 -13.26 -6.25 27.85
C ASP A 356 -12.34 -5.09 27.43
N GLY A 357 -12.87 -4.09 26.73
CA GLY A 357 -12.11 -2.96 26.17
C GLY A 357 -11.29 -3.35 24.93
N ASP A 358 -10.22 -2.60 24.68
CA ASP A 358 -9.26 -2.91 23.62
C ASP A 358 -8.31 -4.02 24.07
N VAL A 359 -8.28 -5.14 23.35
CA VAL A 359 -7.48 -6.32 23.72
C VAL A 359 -6.76 -6.92 22.52
N TYR A 360 -5.56 -7.46 22.76
CA TYR A 360 -4.82 -8.30 21.82
C TYR A 360 -4.90 -9.75 22.25
N LYS A 361 -5.40 -10.63 21.38
CA LYS A 361 -5.53 -12.07 21.69
C LYS A 361 -4.21 -12.79 21.51
N VAL A 362 -3.82 -13.58 22.49
CA VAL A 362 -2.63 -14.42 22.47
C VAL A 362 -3.07 -15.88 22.42
N ASP A 363 -2.75 -16.57 21.33
CA ASP A 363 -2.99 -18.00 21.23
C ASP A 363 -1.86 -18.81 21.88
N ARG A 364 -2.10 -20.11 22.09
CA ARG A 364 -1.16 -21.01 22.76
C ARG A 364 0.17 -21.13 22.01
N MET A 365 0.15 -21.05 20.68
CA MET A 365 1.36 -21.15 19.86
C MET A 365 2.25 -19.92 20.09
N LEU A 366 1.68 -18.72 20.05
CA LEU A 366 2.40 -17.49 20.36
C LEU A 366 2.90 -17.52 21.81
N TYR A 367 2.02 -17.81 22.79
CA TYR A 367 2.39 -17.82 24.21
C TYR A 367 3.61 -18.71 24.52
N ASN A 368 3.68 -19.89 23.92
CA ASN A 368 4.76 -20.85 24.16
C ASN A 368 6.13 -20.37 23.67
N VAL A 369 6.18 -19.43 22.71
CA VAL A 369 7.44 -18.90 22.16
C VAL A 369 7.82 -17.53 22.71
N LEU A 370 6.98 -16.94 23.58
CA LEU A 370 7.29 -15.68 24.25
C LEU A 370 8.36 -15.88 25.35
N PRO A 371 9.23 -14.88 25.55
CA PRO A 371 10.08 -14.85 26.75
C PRO A 371 9.22 -14.70 28.01
N ASP A 372 9.74 -15.14 29.16
CA ASP A 372 9.02 -15.04 30.42
C ASP A 372 8.85 -13.57 30.87
N GLU A 373 9.89 -12.75 30.66
CA GLU A 373 9.94 -11.35 31.06
C GLU A 373 10.56 -10.43 29.99
N ASP A 374 10.33 -9.12 30.14
CA ASP A 374 10.98 -8.06 29.39
C ASP A 374 12.24 -7.60 30.15
N THR A 375 13.42 -8.05 29.70
CA THR A 375 14.69 -7.87 30.43
C THR A 375 15.22 -6.44 30.43
N ARG A 376 14.65 -5.52 29.63
CA ARG A 376 14.96 -4.07 29.56
C ARG A 376 16.44 -3.71 29.79
N GLU A 377 17.32 -4.30 28.99
CA GLU A 377 18.74 -3.98 29.04
C GLU A 377 18.98 -2.47 28.83
N ARG A 378 19.76 -1.86 29.72
CA ARG A 378 20.07 -0.43 29.70
C ARG A 378 21.39 -0.19 28.99
N TYR A 379 21.44 0.88 28.21
CA TYR A 379 22.62 1.31 27.45
C TYR A 379 22.95 2.75 27.79
N GLY A 380 24.24 3.12 27.72
CA GLY A 380 24.63 4.52 27.88
C GLY A 380 24.21 5.32 26.65
N THR A 381 24.74 4.96 25.49
CA THR A 381 24.53 5.67 24.23
C THR A 381 23.92 4.80 23.15
N CYS A 382 22.95 5.34 22.41
CA CYS A 382 22.27 4.66 21.32
C CYS A 382 22.29 5.46 20.03
N ALA A 383 22.74 4.84 18.94
CA ALA A 383 22.64 5.39 17.59
C ALA A 383 21.46 4.77 16.85
N ILE A 384 20.53 5.61 16.38
CA ILE A 384 19.47 5.20 15.46
C ILE A 384 19.87 5.61 14.05
N VAL A 385 20.15 4.64 13.20
CA VAL A 385 20.65 4.87 11.85
C VAL A 385 19.55 4.61 10.84
N GLY A 386 18.94 5.69 10.37
CA GLY A 386 17.98 5.70 9.28
C GLY A 386 18.62 5.33 7.93
N ASN A 387 17.79 5.27 6.90
CA ASN A 387 18.23 4.82 5.57
C ASN A 387 18.50 5.96 4.60
N SER A 388 18.31 7.24 4.99
CA SER A 388 18.41 8.39 4.08
C SER A 388 19.74 8.43 3.33
N GLY A 389 19.69 8.76 2.03
CA GLY A 389 20.89 8.96 1.21
C GLY A 389 21.77 10.12 1.68
N ALA A 390 21.25 11.03 2.51
CA ALA A 390 22.02 12.11 3.11
C ALA A 390 23.23 11.61 3.93
N LEU A 391 23.19 10.37 4.43
CA LEU A 391 24.32 9.75 5.13
C LEU A 391 25.59 9.66 4.27
N LEU A 392 25.46 9.60 2.94
CA LEU A 392 26.62 9.56 2.03
C LEU A 392 27.43 10.87 2.02
N ASN A 393 26.86 11.96 2.52
CA ASN A 393 27.52 13.26 2.56
C ASN A 393 28.39 13.44 3.82
N LYS A 394 28.41 12.43 4.71
CA LYS A 394 29.13 12.49 6.00
C LYS A 394 29.90 11.22 6.28
N GLU A 395 31.07 11.34 6.90
CA GLU A 395 31.85 10.21 7.38
C GLU A 395 31.51 9.85 8.83
N ALA A 396 30.21 9.68 9.12
CA ALA A 396 29.70 9.47 10.47
C ALA A 396 29.92 8.05 11.03
N GLY A 397 30.52 7.15 10.24
CA GLY A 397 30.56 5.73 10.57
C GLY A 397 31.32 5.39 11.85
N ARG A 398 32.41 6.12 12.14
CA ARG A 398 33.16 5.94 13.40
C ARG A 398 32.36 6.40 14.62
N ASP A 399 31.66 7.53 14.48
CA ASP A 399 30.83 8.06 15.55
C ASP A 399 29.65 7.12 15.85
N ILE A 400 28.99 6.61 14.80
CA ILE A 400 27.95 5.59 14.92
C ILE A 400 28.48 4.34 15.64
N ASP A 401 29.63 3.82 15.21
CA ASP A 401 30.23 2.61 15.80
C ASP A 401 30.78 2.82 17.22
N ALA A 402 30.85 4.06 17.73
CA ALA A 402 31.24 4.34 19.11
C ALA A 402 30.10 4.12 20.13
N HIS A 403 28.86 3.97 19.67
CA HIS A 403 27.70 3.79 20.54
C HIS A 403 27.61 2.37 21.13
N ASP A 404 26.98 2.26 22.29
CA ASP A 404 26.74 0.97 22.96
C ASP A 404 25.73 0.13 22.16
N LEU A 405 24.64 0.76 21.71
CA LEU A 405 23.59 0.15 20.90
C LEU A 405 23.43 0.87 19.58
N ILE A 406 23.35 0.10 18.49
CA ILE A 406 23.08 0.62 17.14
C ILE A 406 21.82 -0.04 16.60
N TYR A 407 20.83 0.78 16.25
CA TYR A 407 19.53 0.38 15.73
C TYR A 407 19.42 0.69 14.23
N ARG A 408 19.05 -0.31 13.42
CA ARG A 408 18.89 -0.21 11.95
C ARG A 408 17.53 -0.69 11.45
N PHE A 409 17.30 -0.59 10.15
CA PHE A 409 16.01 -0.93 9.52
C PHE A 409 16.15 -1.76 8.25
N ASN A 410 15.24 -2.72 8.09
CA ASN A 410 14.84 -3.24 6.79
C ASN A 410 16.00 -3.81 5.94
N GLN A 411 16.94 -4.48 6.59
CA GLN A 411 18.12 -5.12 6.00
C GLN A 411 19.07 -4.15 5.29
N ALA A 412 19.08 -2.86 5.67
CA ALA A 412 20.00 -1.88 5.11
C ALA A 412 21.48 -2.36 5.19
N PRO A 413 22.24 -2.35 4.08
CA PRO A 413 23.58 -2.91 4.03
C PRO A 413 24.60 -1.98 4.69
N VAL A 414 25.50 -2.54 5.49
CA VAL A 414 26.66 -1.79 6.03
C VAL A 414 27.90 -1.95 5.16
N LYS A 415 28.03 -3.08 4.47
CA LYS A 415 29.21 -3.42 3.68
C LYS A 415 29.34 -2.51 2.46
N GLY A 416 30.47 -1.84 2.32
CA GLY A 416 30.72 -0.83 1.30
C GLY A 416 30.25 0.58 1.68
N TYR A 417 29.66 0.75 2.87
CA TYR A 417 29.15 2.01 3.40
C TYR A 417 29.70 2.34 4.79
N GLU A 418 30.65 1.55 5.31
CA GLU A 418 31.10 1.58 6.71
C GLU A 418 31.59 2.96 7.14
N VAL A 419 32.25 3.70 6.23
CA VAL A 419 32.73 5.08 6.48
C VAL A 419 31.57 6.03 6.82
N HIS A 420 30.39 5.81 6.20
CA HIS A 420 29.23 6.69 6.33
C HIS A 420 28.27 6.21 7.42
N VAL A 421 28.03 4.90 7.49
CA VAL A 421 26.95 4.33 8.30
C VAL A 421 27.43 3.42 9.42
N GLY A 422 28.73 3.21 9.57
CA GLY A 422 29.32 2.29 10.54
C GLY A 422 29.25 0.83 10.09
N SER A 423 29.93 -0.05 10.83
CA SER A 423 30.07 -1.48 10.55
C SER A 423 29.29 -2.37 11.53
N ARG A 424 28.91 -1.82 12.70
CA ARG A 424 28.23 -2.57 13.78
C ARG A 424 26.70 -2.47 13.68
N SER A 425 26.01 -3.45 14.24
CA SER A 425 24.54 -3.49 14.34
C SER A 425 24.12 -4.31 15.56
N SER A 426 23.43 -3.69 16.52
CA SER A 426 22.91 -4.37 17.71
C SER A 426 21.49 -4.88 17.47
N PHE A 427 20.63 -4.03 16.92
CA PHE A 427 19.25 -4.38 16.58
C PHE A 427 18.85 -3.89 15.19
N GLU A 428 17.91 -4.60 14.58
CA GLU A 428 17.20 -4.12 13.41
C GLU A 428 15.72 -4.48 13.44
N SER A 429 14.86 -3.53 13.07
CA SER A 429 13.47 -3.84 12.75
C SER A 429 13.23 -4.16 11.29
N LEU A 430 12.43 -5.20 11.07
CA LEU A 430 11.97 -5.62 9.74
C LEU A 430 10.48 -5.36 9.61
N ASN A 431 10.09 -4.69 8.53
CA ASN A 431 8.69 -4.60 8.13
C ASN A 431 8.22 -5.92 7.50
N GLY A 432 6.92 -6.05 7.24
CA GLY A 432 6.33 -7.25 6.67
C GLY A 432 6.85 -7.64 5.28
N TYR A 433 7.41 -6.72 4.49
CA TYR A 433 8.05 -7.05 3.23
C TYR A 433 9.35 -7.82 3.48
N TRP A 434 10.25 -7.27 4.31
CA TRP A 434 11.53 -7.91 4.61
C TRP A 434 11.41 -9.21 5.40
N VAL A 435 10.38 -9.34 6.24
CA VAL A 435 10.07 -10.63 6.89
C VAL A 435 9.60 -11.67 5.87
N LYS A 436 8.81 -11.30 4.86
CA LYS A 436 8.43 -12.23 3.79
C LYS A 436 9.62 -12.68 2.96
N GLU A 437 10.50 -11.75 2.61
CA GLU A 437 11.77 -12.04 1.92
C GLU A 437 12.65 -12.97 2.74
N LEU A 438 12.78 -12.70 4.05
CA LEU A 438 13.50 -13.55 4.98
C LEU A 438 12.93 -14.98 5.05
N MET A 439 11.61 -15.11 4.94
CA MET A 439 10.88 -16.37 5.02
C MET A 439 10.69 -17.08 3.67
N ASP A 440 11.28 -16.56 2.58
CA ASP A 440 11.20 -17.21 1.27
C ASP A 440 12.13 -18.43 1.18
N GLU A 441 11.53 -19.61 1.39
CA GLU A 441 12.17 -20.93 1.27
C GLU A 441 12.85 -21.16 -0.09
N LYS A 442 12.32 -20.56 -1.17
CA LYS A 442 12.86 -20.76 -2.53
C LYS A 442 14.21 -20.05 -2.71
N ARG A 443 14.48 -19.03 -1.90
CA ARG A 443 15.75 -18.30 -1.89
C ARG A 443 16.78 -18.89 -0.91
N GLY A 444 16.36 -19.91 -0.14
CA GLY A 444 17.21 -20.67 0.79
C GLY A 444 17.44 -19.99 2.14
N TYR A 445 16.44 -19.29 2.69
CA TYR A 445 16.53 -18.49 3.93
C TYR A 445 17.87 -17.74 4.04
N ARG A 446 18.05 -16.68 3.25
CA ARG A 446 19.34 -15.95 3.19
C ARG A 446 19.53 -15.08 4.43
N TRP A 447 20.15 -15.65 5.46
CA TRP A 447 20.63 -14.93 6.65
C TRP A 447 22.08 -14.43 6.50
N ASN A 448 22.65 -14.56 5.29
CA ASN A 448 24.10 -14.72 5.10
C ASN A 448 24.91 -13.42 5.18
N TRP A 449 24.29 -12.23 5.24
CA TRP A 449 25.02 -10.96 5.22
C TRP A 449 24.99 -10.17 6.54
N ARG A 450 24.42 -10.71 7.62
CA ARG A 450 24.41 -10.05 8.94
C ARG A 450 25.02 -10.91 10.03
N SER A 451 25.64 -10.23 11.00
CA SER A 451 26.12 -10.88 12.21
C SER A 451 25.00 -11.69 12.86
N ARG A 452 25.34 -12.87 13.38
CA ARG A 452 24.41 -13.69 14.16
C ARG A 452 23.97 -12.99 15.44
N ASP A 453 24.78 -12.06 15.93
CA ASP A 453 24.55 -11.33 17.18
C ASP A 453 23.55 -10.18 17.03
N THR A 454 23.22 -9.77 15.80
CA THR A 454 22.24 -8.70 15.57
C THR A 454 20.83 -9.20 15.88
N GLY A 455 20.16 -8.54 16.84
CA GLY A 455 18.78 -8.84 17.20
C GLY A 455 17.76 -8.37 16.17
N VAL A 456 16.71 -9.15 15.97
CA VAL A 456 15.62 -8.87 15.02
C VAL A 456 14.35 -8.43 15.74
N ILE A 457 13.97 -7.20 15.40
CA ILE A 457 12.80 -6.35 15.62
C ILE A 457 11.50 -6.67 14.87
N LEU A 458 10.58 -7.51 15.38
CA LEU A 458 9.26 -7.67 14.74
C LEU A 458 8.24 -6.67 15.29
N PHE A 459 8.25 -5.46 14.74
CA PHE A 459 7.38 -4.36 15.20
C PHE A 459 5.94 -4.42 14.66
N GLU A 460 5.72 -5.07 13.51
CA GLU A 460 4.39 -5.15 12.88
C GLU A 460 3.57 -6.38 13.28
N LEU A 461 4.04 -7.16 14.28
CA LEU A 461 3.30 -8.30 14.81
C LEU A 461 1.93 -7.86 15.34
N PHE A 462 1.85 -6.64 15.88
CA PHE A 462 0.61 -5.92 16.10
C PHE A 462 0.68 -4.57 15.39
N GLU A 463 -0.34 -4.22 14.60
CA GLU A 463 -0.39 -2.96 13.84
C GLU A 463 -1.70 -2.21 14.16
N PRO A 464 -1.71 -1.30 15.15
CA PRO A 464 -2.91 -0.51 15.52
C PRO A 464 -3.53 0.26 14.36
N TRP A 465 -2.69 0.76 13.45
CA TRP A 465 -3.11 1.42 12.21
C TRP A 465 -4.14 0.53 11.50
N ALA A 466 -3.89 -0.78 11.34
CA ALA A 466 -4.74 -1.71 10.59
C ALA A 466 -6.26 -1.60 10.88
N PHE A 467 -6.66 -1.24 12.10
CA PHE A 467 -8.06 -1.13 12.50
C PHE A 467 -8.86 -0.04 11.76
N ILE A 468 -8.22 0.93 11.11
CA ILE A 468 -8.94 2.04 10.45
C ILE A 468 -9.40 1.71 9.02
N TRP A 469 -8.64 0.97 8.21
CA TRP A 469 -9.05 0.62 6.81
C TRP A 469 -9.04 -0.89 6.51
N LYS A 470 -8.68 -1.77 7.46
CA LYS A 470 -8.76 -3.21 7.22
C LYS A 470 -10.06 -3.77 7.80
N THR A 471 -10.65 -4.72 7.09
CA THR A 471 -11.76 -5.50 7.61
C THR A 471 -11.29 -6.38 8.78
N LYS A 472 -12.25 -6.82 9.62
CA LYS A 472 -11.95 -7.73 10.72
C LYS A 472 -11.21 -8.99 10.26
N THR A 473 -11.59 -9.59 9.13
CA THR A 473 -10.91 -10.75 8.55
C THR A 473 -9.48 -10.41 8.15
N GLN A 474 -9.26 -9.32 7.42
CA GLN A 474 -7.91 -8.91 7.00
C GLN A 474 -6.98 -8.66 8.20
N ILE A 475 -7.51 -8.13 9.31
CA ILE A 475 -6.77 -7.96 10.56
C ILE A 475 -6.42 -9.32 11.16
N LEU A 476 -7.39 -10.24 11.25
CA LEU A 476 -7.19 -11.58 11.81
C LEU A 476 -6.24 -12.45 10.97
N ASP A 477 -6.29 -12.36 9.64
CA ASP A 477 -5.39 -13.08 8.74
C ASP A 477 -3.96 -12.57 8.85
N LYS A 478 -3.80 -11.24 8.89
CA LYS A 478 -2.49 -10.62 9.13
C LYS A 478 -1.93 -11.02 10.48
N ASP A 479 -2.75 -10.96 11.53
CA ASP A 479 -2.38 -11.38 12.89
C ASP A 479 -1.97 -12.86 12.94
N ARG A 480 -2.77 -13.75 12.35
CA ARG A 480 -2.47 -15.18 12.25
C ARG A 480 -1.13 -15.43 11.54
N TRP A 481 -0.91 -14.76 10.40
CA TRP A 481 0.34 -14.89 9.64
C TRP A 481 1.55 -14.44 10.45
N TRP A 482 1.45 -13.31 11.16
CA TRP A 482 2.55 -12.82 12.00
C TRP A 482 2.87 -13.74 13.17
N LYS A 483 1.85 -14.25 13.86
CA LYS A 483 2.02 -15.21 14.97
C LYS A 483 2.72 -16.48 14.52
N GLN A 484 2.25 -17.07 13.42
CA GLN A 484 2.87 -18.26 12.83
C GLN A 484 4.30 -17.99 12.39
N THR A 485 4.54 -16.83 11.78
CA THR A 485 5.88 -16.44 11.30
C THR A 485 6.85 -16.23 12.46
N TYR A 486 6.44 -15.54 13.52
CA TYR A 486 7.28 -15.35 14.70
C TYR A 486 7.62 -16.69 15.39
N ALA A 487 6.62 -17.55 15.60
CA ALA A 487 6.85 -18.87 16.16
C ALA A 487 7.79 -19.73 15.29
N LYS A 488 7.62 -19.68 13.96
CA LYS A 488 8.49 -20.37 13.01
C LYS A 488 9.92 -19.82 13.04
N LEU A 489 10.10 -18.51 13.06
CA LEU A 489 11.40 -17.84 13.16
C LEU A 489 12.14 -18.25 14.43
N LYS A 490 11.46 -18.21 15.59
CA LYS A 490 12.04 -18.66 16.88
C LYS A 490 12.46 -20.14 16.85
N LYS A 491 11.70 -20.99 16.17
CA LYS A 491 12.01 -22.41 16.02
C LYS A 491 13.18 -22.68 15.07
N LEU A 492 13.24 -21.95 13.95
CA LEU A 492 14.29 -22.11 12.94
C LEU A 492 15.63 -21.53 13.40
N HIS A 493 15.60 -20.50 14.24
CA HIS A 493 16.79 -19.77 14.70
C HIS A 493 16.79 -19.60 16.23
N PRO A 494 16.90 -20.71 16.99
CA PRO A 494 16.87 -20.68 18.45
C PRO A 494 18.07 -19.93 19.06
N ASP A 495 19.17 -19.84 18.32
CA ASP A 495 20.41 -19.13 18.69
C ASP A 495 20.35 -17.62 18.43
N ARG A 496 19.32 -17.12 17.74
CA ARG A 496 19.20 -15.69 17.40
C ARG A 496 18.24 -14.94 18.32
N LYS A 497 18.59 -13.69 18.63
CA LYS A 497 17.73 -12.76 19.39
C LYS A 497 16.60 -12.22 18.49
N ILE A 498 15.52 -12.98 18.34
CA ILE A 498 14.30 -12.56 17.63
C ILE A 498 13.27 -12.15 18.67
N ILE A 499 12.82 -10.90 18.61
CA ILE A 499 11.93 -10.26 19.58
C ILE A 499 10.76 -9.57 18.87
N ALA A 500 9.60 -9.56 19.53
CA ALA A 500 8.44 -8.80 19.11
C ALA A 500 8.22 -7.63 20.08
N LEU A 501 7.81 -6.47 19.58
CA LEU A 501 7.41 -5.37 20.45
C LEU A 501 6.07 -5.70 21.13
N SER A 502 5.90 -5.28 22.38
CA SER A 502 4.63 -5.43 23.10
C SER A 502 3.52 -4.66 22.37
N PRO A 503 2.32 -5.26 22.21
CA PRO A 503 1.15 -4.57 21.66
C PRO A 503 0.78 -3.33 22.45
N GLN A 504 1.07 -3.30 23.76
CA GLN A 504 0.84 -2.14 24.60
C GLN A 504 1.76 -0.98 24.24
N PHE A 505 3.06 -1.26 24.07
CA PHE A 505 4.05 -0.27 23.65
C PHE A 505 3.73 0.28 22.25
N VAL A 506 3.48 -0.61 21.28
CA VAL A 506 3.13 -0.23 19.91
C VAL A 506 1.85 0.61 19.87
N SER A 507 0.85 0.25 20.67
CA SER A 507 -0.40 1.04 20.80
C SER A 507 -0.16 2.42 21.38
N TRP A 508 0.58 2.50 22.49
CA TRP A 508 0.89 3.77 23.14
C TRP A 508 1.65 4.70 22.18
N SER A 509 2.68 4.20 21.51
CA SER A 509 3.44 4.98 20.52
C SER A 509 2.55 5.44 19.36
N TYR A 510 1.68 4.56 18.86
CA TYR A 510 0.73 4.92 17.81
C TYR A 510 -0.25 6.03 18.23
N LEU A 511 -0.84 5.94 19.43
CA LEU A 511 -1.74 6.96 19.94
C LEU A 511 -1.03 8.30 20.15
N LEU A 512 0.22 8.27 20.64
CA LEU A 512 1.05 9.47 20.77
C LEU A 512 1.33 10.11 19.40
N TYR A 513 1.71 9.32 18.40
CA TYR A 513 1.90 9.80 17.02
C TYR A 513 0.64 10.46 16.47
N ARG A 514 -0.52 9.80 16.64
CA ARG A 514 -1.81 10.30 16.13
C ARG A 514 -2.20 11.63 16.78
N GLU A 515 -2.01 11.77 18.09
CA GLU A 515 -2.30 13.02 18.78
C GLU A 515 -1.31 14.14 18.44
N LEU A 516 -0.02 13.84 18.33
CA LEU A 516 0.98 14.81 17.88
C LEU A 516 0.66 15.29 16.46
N ARG A 517 0.40 14.39 15.52
CA ARG A 517 -0.06 14.73 14.16
C ARG A 517 -1.25 15.68 14.20
N ARG A 518 -2.28 15.36 15.01
CA ARG A 518 -3.49 16.19 15.16
C ARG A 518 -3.17 17.57 15.72
N ARG A 519 -2.21 17.70 16.64
CA ARG A 519 -1.77 18.98 17.21
C ARG A 519 -1.04 19.82 16.17
N PHE A 520 -0.04 19.26 15.49
CA PHE A 520 0.69 19.91 14.41
C PHE A 520 -0.27 20.48 13.34
N GLN A 521 -1.22 19.66 12.86
CA GLN A 521 -2.20 20.10 11.86
C GLN A 521 -3.13 21.21 12.37
N ARG A 522 -3.67 21.10 13.60
CA ARG A 522 -4.54 22.15 14.18
C ARG A 522 -3.82 23.48 14.36
N MET A 523 -2.52 23.42 14.64
CA MET A 523 -1.68 24.59 14.81
C MET A 523 -1.13 25.12 13.48
N ARG A 524 -1.55 24.54 12.35
CA ARG A 524 -1.09 24.90 11.00
C ARG A 524 0.42 24.77 10.81
N LEU A 525 1.05 23.88 11.58
CA LEU A 525 2.47 23.57 11.49
C LEU A 525 2.71 22.49 10.42
N GLY A 526 2.15 22.65 9.23
CA GLY A 526 2.26 21.69 8.13
C GLY A 526 1.07 20.72 7.99
N HIS A 527 1.03 20.04 6.84
CA HIS A 527 0.05 19.01 6.51
C HIS A 527 0.76 17.66 6.35
N TYR A 528 0.26 16.62 7.02
CA TYR A 528 0.97 15.36 7.15
C TYR A 528 0.09 14.19 6.68
N PRO A 529 0.23 13.77 5.41
CA PRO A 529 -0.50 12.63 4.87
C PRO A 529 0.08 11.31 5.41
N GLY A 530 -0.80 10.37 5.74
CA GLY A 530 -0.43 9.07 6.31
C GLY A 530 -0.43 9.05 7.84
N GLU A 531 -1.29 8.21 8.43
CA GLU A 531 -1.39 8.10 9.89
C GLU A 531 -0.68 6.87 10.48
N LYS A 532 0.08 6.13 9.64
CA LYS A 532 0.99 5.07 10.08
C LYS A 532 2.35 5.65 10.52
N PRO A 533 2.78 5.45 11.77
CA PRO A 533 4.16 5.73 12.16
C PRO A 533 5.13 4.84 11.37
N MET A 534 6.26 5.40 10.95
CA MET A 534 7.34 4.62 10.32
C MET A 534 8.09 3.77 11.34
N SER A 535 8.87 2.77 10.89
CA SER A 535 9.72 1.94 11.78
C SER A 535 10.66 2.79 12.65
N GLY A 536 11.21 3.87 12.10
CA GLY A 536 12.04 4.83 12.82
C GLY A 536 11.36 5.43 14.05
N PHE A 537 10.05 5.69 13.97
CA PHE A 537 9.29 6.27 15.07
C PHE A 537 9.25 5.30 16.27
N TYR A 538 8.98 4.01 16.02
CA TYR A 538 9.00 3.00 17.07
C TYR A 538 10.41 2.81 17.64
N SER A 539 11.44 2.84 16.80
CA SER A 539 12.84 2.73 17.27
C SER A 539 13.28 3.91 18.12
N PHE A 540 12.78 5.11 17.83
CA PHE A 540 13.07 6.32 18.60
C PHE A 540 12.58 6.15 20.03
N PHE A 541 11.31 5.80 20.21
CA PHE A 541 10.80 5.52 21.54
C PHE A 541 11.44 4.28 22.17
N PHE A 542 11.77 3.25 21.40
CA PHE A 542 12.50 2.08 21.93
C PHE A 542 13.82 2.50 22.56
N CYS A 543 14.65 3.28 21.85
CA CYS A 543 15.94 3.74 22.36
C CYS A 543 15.76 4.75 23.50
N LEU A 544 14.81 5.69 23.41
CA LEU A 544 14.52 6.62 24.50
C LEU A 544 14.21 5.93 25.84
N HIS A 545 13.62 4.73 25.79
CA HIS A 545 13.29 3.98 27.00
C HIS A 545 14.39 3.02 27.46
N LEU A 546 15.48 2.84 26.72
CA LEU A 546 16.56 1.93 27.06
C LEU A 546 17.92 2.64 27.24
N CYS A 547 18.06 3.85 26.72
CA CYS A 547 19.34 4.54 26.58
C CYS A 547 19.37 5.83 27.39
N GLU A 548 20.53 6.16 27.95
CA GLU A 548 20.72 7.46 28.61
C GLU A 548 20.78 8.59 27.59
N GLN A 549 21.46 8.37 26.44
CA GLN A 549 21.54 9.29 25.31
C GLN A 549 21.13 8.60 24.00
N VAL A 550 20.40 9.33 23.13
CA VAL A 550 19.95 8.86 21.81
C VAL A 550 20.38 9.82 20.72
N ASP A 551 21.23 9.33 19.83
CA ASP A 551 21.73 10.06 18.66
C ASP A 551 21.08 9.50 17.39
N ILE A 552 20.58 10.39 16.54
CA ILE A 552 19.76 10.06 15.37
C ILE A 552 20.52 10.46 14.11
N TYR A 553 20.71 9.50 13.20
CA TYR A 553 21.44 9.68 11.94
C TYR A 553 20.57 9.28 10.75
N GLY A 554 20.63 10.03 9.65
CA GLY A 554 20.02 9.58 8.38
C GLY A 554 18.49 9.61 8.34
N PHE A 555 17.88 10.59 9.00
CA PHE A 555 16.43 10.86 8.98
C PHE A 555 16.07 12.14 8.22
N ALA A 556 16.99 12.66 7.40
CA ALA A 556 16.70 13.78 6.52
C ALA A 556 15.57 13.41 5.54
N PRO A 557 14.49 14.23 5.45
CA PRO A 557 13.39 13.97 4.55
C PRO A 557 13.86 14.10 3.10
N TYR A 558 13.32 13.24 2.23
CA TYR A 558 13.60 13.27 0.80
C TYR A 558 12.64 14.23 0.11
N ASN A 559 13.18 15.15 -0.69
CA ASN A 559 12.41 16.19 -1.38
C ASN A 559 12.87 16.31 -2.84
N GLU A 560 12.05 15.80 -3.78
CA GLU A 560 12.32 15.78 -5.22
C GLU A 560 12.38 17.17 -5.86
N ASP A 561 11.60 18.12 -5.32
CA ASP A 561 11.46 19.47 -5.86
C ASP A 561 12.48 20.47 -5.28
N SER A 562 13.26 20.05 -4.29
CA SER A 562 14.28 20.93 -3.72
C SER A 562 15.53 20.95 -4.59
N SER A 563 15.85 22.13 -5.13
CA SER A 563 17.17 22.41 -5.77
C SER A 563 18.36 22.14 -4.83
N LYS A 564 18.10 21.95 -3.52
CA LYS A 564 19.05 21.59 -2.47
C LYS A 564 19.41 20.10 -2.44
N ASN A 565 18.61 19.22 -3.04
CA ASN A 565 18.83 17.76 -3.07
C ASN A 565 19.07 17.20 -4.48
N ALA A 566 19.48 18.03 -5.44
CA ALA A 566 19.90 17.54 -6.75
C ALA A 566 21.06 16.54 -6.60
N GLY A 567 20.75 15.24 -6.58
CA GLY A 567 21.70 14.14 -6.39
C GLY A 567 21.59 13.34 -5.08
N THR A 568 20.75 13.72 -4.11
CA THR A 568 20.57 12.95 -2.87
C THR A 568 19.57 11.81 -3.08
N LYS A 569 20.00 10.57 -2.83
CA LYS A 569 19.14 9.38 -2.95
C LYS A 569 18.14 9.28 -1.80
N TYR A 570 17.00 8.61 -2.04
CA TYR A 570 16.07 8.25 -0.97
C TYR A 570 16.71 7.31 0.05
N HIS A 571 17.35 6.23 -0.42
CA HIS A 571 18.22 5.39 0.40
C HIS A 571 19.70 5.53 0.01
N TYR A 572 20.61 5.40 0.98
CA TYR A 572 22.05 5.44 0.70
C TYR A 572 22.56 4.26 -0.15
N PHE A 573 21.78 3.18 -0.27
CA PHE A 573 22.24 1.90 -0.81
C PHE A 573 21.52 1.40 -2.07
N ASP A 574 20.40 2.01 -2.45
CA ASP A 574 19.63 1.59 -3.63
C ASP A 574 19.16 2.80 -4.45
N SER A 575 18.34 2.54 -5.46
CA SER A 575 17.68 3.56 -6.27
C SER A 575 16.16 3.56 -6.04
N ALA A 576 15.72 3.13 -4.84
CA ALA A 576 14.30 3.15 -4.50
C ALA A 576 13.80 4.60 -4.42
N VAL A 577 12.52 4.78 -4.67
CA VAL A 577 11.80 6.04 -4.50
C VAL A 577 10.82 5.91 -3.33
N PRO A 578 10.53 7.00 -2.59
CA PRO A 578 9.57 6.96 -1.50
C PRO A 578 8.18 6.55 -2.00
N ARG A 579 7.47 5.74 -1.21
CA ARG A 579 6.06 5.44 -1.48
C ARG A 579 5.18 6.56 -0.89
N PRO A 580 4.40 7.30 -1.69
CA PRO A 580 3.57 8.37 -1.18
C PRO A 580 2.44 7.85 -0.26
N GLY A 581 2.01 8.69 0.68
CA GLY A 581 0.78 8.53 1.46
C GLY A 581 0.79 7.51 2.62
N SER A 582 1.80 6.65 2.75
CA SER A 582 1.84 5.65 3.84
C SER A 582 2.40 6.20 5.15
N HIS A 583 3.42 7.06 5.08
CA HIS A 583 4.14 7.62 6.23
C HIS A 583 4.38 9.11 6.02
N SER A 584 4.38 9.89 7.11
CA SER A 584 4.83 11.29 7.09
C SER A 584 6.28 11.39 7.59
N PHE A 585 7.26 11.45 6.67
CA PHE A 585 8.68 11.53 7.03
C PHE A 585 9.04 12.84 7.74
N ASP A 586 8.49 13.95 7.24
CA ASP A 586 8.68 15.28 7.85
C ASP A 586 8.12 15.32 9.28
N LEU A 587 6.92 14.77 9.50
CA LEU A 587 6.32 14.74 10.83
C LEU A 587 7.19 13.97 11.82
N ALA A 588 7.71 12.80 11.42
CA ALA A 588 8.59 12.02 12.28
C ALA A 588 9.85 12.82 12.64
N ARG A 589 10.47 13.47 11.65
CA ARG A 589 11.64 14.34 11.83
C ARG A 589 11.35 15.50 12.80
N TYR A 590 10.20 16.16 12.67
CA TYR A 590 9.80 17.24 13.56
C TYR A 590 9.46 16.76 14.96
N ILE A 591 8.90 15.55 15.11
CA ILE A 591 8.70 14.95 16.43
C ILE A 591 10.06 14.67 17.09
N TYR A 592 11.06 14.17 16.38
CA TYR A 592 12.40 13.97 16.97
C TYR A 592 12.99 15.29 17.46
N GLN A 593 12.88 16.34 16.64
CA GLN A 593 13.28 17.71 16.96
C GLN A 593 12.54 18.27 18.19
N LEU A 594 11.25 17.97 18.31
CA LEU A 594 10.45 18.35 19.46
C LEU A 594 10.97 17.69 20.75
N PHE A 595 11.44 16.44 20.66
CA PHE A 595 12.06 15.75 21.80
C PHE A 595 13.49 16.22 22.07
N GLU A 596 14.28 16.56 21.05
CA GLU A 596 15.57 17.25 21.20
C GLU A 596 15.43 18.57 21.97
N LEU A 597 14.37 19.35 21.71
CA LEU A 597 14.05 20.56 22.49
C LEU A 597 13.53 20.26 23.91
N LYS A 598 12.91 19.10 24.12
CA LYS A 598 12.30 18.72 25.40
C LYS A 598 13.34 18.21 26.40
N GLN A 599 14.37 17.51 25.92
CA GLN A 599 15.31 16.77 26.75
C GLN A 599 16.71 16.76 26.10
N ASP A 600 17.72 17.09 26.90
CA ASP A 600 19.12 17.27 26.44
C ASP A 600 19.80 15.97 25.97
N ASN A 601 19.13 14.83 26.12
CA ASN A 601 19.67 13.52 25.83
C ASN A 601 19.30 12.99 24.43
N VAL A 602 18.70 13.82 23.58
CA VAL A 602 18.43 13.50 22.17
C VAL A 602 19.23 14.44 21.28
N ARG A 603 19.92 13.90 20.29
CA ARG A 603 20.69 14.69 19.31
C ARG A 603 20.42 14.21 17.90
N ILE A 604 20.28 15.14 16.96
CA ILE A 604 20.00 14.82 15.57
C ILE A 604 21.15 15.27 14.67
N TYR A 605 21.69 14.34 13.89
CA TYR A 605 22.79 14.55 12.97
C TYR A 605 22.30 14.43 11.52
N ASP A 606 21.99 15.58 10.92
CA ASP A 606 21.54 15.73 9.52
C ASP A 606 22.70 15.97 8.57
#